data_AF-A0A1Q5FIQ6-F1
#
_entry.id   AF-A0A1Q5FIQ6-F1
#
_cell.length_a   1.000
_cell.length_b   1.000
_cell.length_c   1.000
_cell.angle_alpha   90.00
_cell.angle_beta   90.00
_cell.angle_gamma   90.00
#
_symmetry.space_group_name_H-M   'P 1'
#
loop_
_entity.id
_entity.type
_entity.pdbx_description
1 polymer ?
#
loop_
_entity_poly.entity_id
_entity_poly.type
_entity_poly.pdbx_seq_one_letter_code
_entity_poly.pdbx_strand_id
1 'polypeptide(L)'
;MSTITTRTETDFFPEPVATERARRGVEELMADFRTGAWRPSALESRVAELLLIAAAGDGMLTSRRVRDALWEGNLTMTHENGARFAQVLADLVPLLDDPYLTAIDIVDAAGEVVGAVASTA
;
A
#
# COMPACT_ATOMS: atom_id res chain seq x y z
N MET A 1 42.72 -34.48 2.52
CA MET A 1 42.38 -33.20 3.16
C MET A 1 41.85 -32.28 2.09
N SER A 2 40.53 -32.12 2.00
CA SER A 2 39.90 -31.26 0.99
C SER A 2 39.39 -30.01 1.67
N THR A 3 39.94 -28.85 1.30
CA THR A 3 39.51 -27.54 1.76
C THR A 3 38.17 -27.18 1.11
N ILE A 4 37.10 -27.21 1.89
CA ILE A 4 35.81 -26.67 1.49
C ILE A 4 35.90 -25.15 1.69
N THR A 5 36.05 -24.43 0.59
CA THR A 5 35.82 -22.98 0.53
C THR A 5 34.32 -22.76 0.71
N THR A 6 33.90 -22.37 1.91
CA THR A 6 32.56 -21.85 2.17
C THR A 6 32.38 -20.56 1.38
N ARG A 7 31.73 -20.68 0.23
CA ARG A 7 31.19 -19.55 -0.53
C ARG A 7 30.11 -18.92 0.33
N THR A 8 30.28 -17.65 0.69
CA THR A 8 29.24 -16.81 1.28
C THR A 8 28.06 -16.78 0.31
N GLU A 9 27.05 -17.61 0.55
CA GLU A 9 25.72 -17.43 -0.01
C GLU A 9 25.17 -16.16 0.63
N THR A 10 25.26 -15.06 -0.12
CA THR A 10 24.36 -13.93 0.08
C THR A 10 22.96 -14.51 0.06
N ASP A 11 22.26 -14.44 1.19
CA ASP A 11 20.85 -14.81 1.36
C ASP A 11 19.98 -14.02 0.36
N PHE A 12 19.90 -14.52 -0.87
CA PHE A 12 18.97 -14.08 -1.90
C PHE A 12 17.63 -14.75 -1.61
N PHE A 13 16.95 -14.32 -0.56
CA PHE A 13 15.52 -14.51 -0.48
C PHE A 13 14.89 -13.42 -1.37
N PRO A 14 14.38 -13.75 -2.56
CA PRO A 14 13.69 -12.75 -3.36
C PRO A 14 12.53 -12.22 -2.53
N GLU A 15 12.46 -10.91 -2.40
CA GLU A 15 11.31 -10.26 -1.79
C GLU A 15 10.04 -10.76 -2.49
N PRO A 16 9.00 -11.14 -1.73
CA PRO A 16 7.76 -11.65 -2.30
C PRO A 16 7.23 -10.65 -3.34
N VAL A 17 6.82 -11.15 -4.51
CA VAL A 17 6.37 -10.31 -5.64
C VAL A 17 5.26 -9.34 -5.24
N ALA A 18 4.43 -9.71 -4.26
CA ALA A 18 3.42 -8.83 -3.68
C ALA A 18 4.04 -7.64 -2.94
N THR A 19 5.10 -7.86 -2.16
CA THR A 19 5.77 -6.83 -1.36
C THR A 19 6.48 -5.81 -2.25
N GLU A 20 7.25 -6.26 -3.25
CA GLU A 20 7.89 -5.37 -4.22
C GLU A 20 6.86 -4.57 -5.06
N ARG A 21 5.74 -5.21 -5.44
CA ARG A 21 4.67 -4.51 -6.16
C ARG A 21 4.03 -3.43 -5.29
N ALA A 22 3.71 -3.75 -4.04
CA ALA A 22 3.12 -2.81 -3.10
C ALA A 22 4.07 -1.63 -2.84
N ARG A 23 5.37 -1.89 -2.60
CA ARG A 23 6.39 -0.85 -2.43
C ARG A 23 6.40 0.10 -3.63
N ARG A 24 6.58 -0.45 -4.83
CA ARG A 24 6.65 0.34 -6.06
C ARG A 24 5.38 1.17 -6.27
N GLY A 25 4.21 0.58 -6.06
CA GLY A 25 2.94 1.28 -6.21
C GLY A 25 2.80 2.46 -5.24
N VAL A 26 3.17 2.27 -3.97
CA VAL A 26 3.17 3.33 -2.95
C VAL A 26 4.16 4.45 -3.31
N GLU A 27 5.39 4.09 -3.68
CA GLU A 27 6.44 5.05 -4.03
C GLU A 27 6.08 5.88 -5.27
N GLU A 28 5.63 5.23 -6.35
CA GLU A 28 5.22 5.89 -7.59
C GLU A 28 4.03 6.82 -7.36
N LEU A 29 3.01 6.37 -6.62
CA LEU A 29 1.83 7.18 -6.35
C LEU A 29 2.16 8.38 -5.48
N MET A 30 3.02 8.23 -4.46
CA MET A 30 3.50 9.36 -3.65
C MET A 30 4.34 10.34 -4.45
N ALA A 31 5.22 9.85 -5.32
CA ALA A 31 6.02 10.71 -6.18
C ALA A 31 5.12 11.55 -7.11
N ASP A 32 4.13 10.92 -7.73
CA ASP A 32 3.18 11.60 -8.61
C ASP A 32 2.27 12.56 -7.86
N PHE A 33 1.87 12.22 -6.63
CA PHE A 33 1.14 13.12 -5.75
C PHE A 33 1.96 14.38 -5.42
N ARG A 34 3.22 14.21 -5.00
CA ARG A 34 4.11 15.34 -4.64
C ARG A 34 4.42 16.24 -5.83
N THR A 35 4.55 15.68 -7.03
CA THR A 35 4.79 16.44 -8.25
C THR A 35 3.50 17.04 -8.84
N GLY A 36 2.33 16.64 -8.33
CA GLY A 36 1.03 17.03 -8.85
C GLY A 36 0.66 16.36 -10.18
N ALA A 37 1.46 15.39 -10.64
CA ALA A 37 1.15 14.56 -11.81
C ALA A 37 -0.07 13.66 -11.58
N TRP A 38 -0.35 13.37 -10.31
CA TRP A 38 -1.58 12.72 -9.86
C TRP A 38 -2.22 13.55 -8.75
N ARG A 39 -3.55 13.66 -8.78
CA ARG A 39 -4.36 14.26 -7.72
C ARG A 39 -5.52 13.33 -7.40
N PRO A 40 -5.86 13.13 -6.12
CA PRO A 40 -7.00 12.31 -5.74
C PRO A 40 -8.31 12.85 -6.32
N SER A 41 -9.20 11.93 -6.71
CA SER A 41 -10.59 12.26 -6.95
C SER A 41 -11.35 12.43 -5.64
N ALA A 42 -12.55 13.01 -5.71
CA ALA A 42 -13.44 13.12 -4.54
C ALA A 42 -13.77 11.76 -3.91
N LEU A 43 -13.87 10.70 -4.72
CA LEU A 43 -14.09 9.35 -4.22
C LEU A 43 -12.84 8.78 -3.54
N GLU A 44 -11.66 8.99 -4.12
CA GLU A 44 -10.40 8.54 -3.53
C GLU A 44 -10.13 9.24 -2.19
N SER A 45 -10.38 10.56 -2.11
CA SER A 45 -10.33 11.32 -0.85
C SER A 45 -11.32 10.77 0.17
N ARG A 46 -12.56 10.47 -0.24
CA ARG A 46 -13.57 9.91 0.66
C ARG A 46 -13.18 8.54 1.20
N VAL A 47 -12.62 7.68 0.36
CA VAL A 47 -12.15 6.34 0.79
C VAL A 47 -10.97 6.46 1.73
N ALA A 48 -10.04 7.39 1.49
CA ALA A 48 -8.95 7.66 2.39
C ALA A 48 -9.42 8.18 3.76
N GLU A 49 -10.43 9.06 3.80
CA GLU A 49 -11.05 9.49 5.06
C GLU A 49 -11.64 8.32 5.85
N LEU A 50 -12.37 7.41 5.18
CA LEU A 50 -12.96 6.23 5.83
C LEU A 50 -11.87 5.35 6.44
N LEU A 51 -10.74 5.18 5.74
CA LEU A 51 -9.59 4.43 6.25
C LEU A 51 -8.94 5.11 7.45
N LEU A 52 -8.75 6.44 7.42
CA LEU A 52 -8.24 7.20 8.56
C LEU A 52 -9.17 7.07 9.78
N ILE A 53 -10.48 7.21 9.59
CA ILE A 53 -11.47 7.06 10.67
C ILE A 53 -11.42 5.64 11.24
N ALA A 54 -11.36 4.62 10.38
CA ALA A 54 -11.26 3.24 10.80
C ALA A 54 -9.96 2.93 11.57
N ALA A 55 -8.86 3.60 11.22
CA ALA A 55 -7.56 3.47 11.88
C ALA A 55 -7.38 4.41 13.09
N ALA A 56 -8.29 5.36 13.35
CA ALA A 56 -8.09 6.40 14.38
C ALA A 56 -7.91 5.86 15.82
N GLY A 57 -8.33 4.62 16.09
CA GLY A 57 -8.21 4.00 17.41
C GLY A 57 -6.85 3.37 17.71
N ASP A 58 -6.20 2.78 16.72
CA ASP A 58 -4.97 1.99 16.89
C ASP A 58 -3.85 2.38 15.91
N GLY A 59 -4.11 3.30 14.97
CA GLY A 59 -3.18 3.73 13.93
C GLY A 59 -2.95 2.69 12.84
N MET A 60 -3.62 1.54 12.87
CA MET A 60 -3.28 0.40 12.03
C MET A 60 -4.15 0.35 10.78
N LEU A 61 -3.53 0.28 9.61
CA LEU A 61 -4.20 -0.25 8.44
C LEU A 61 -4.33 -1.76 8.59
N THR A 62 -5.51 -2.30 8.31
CA THR A 62 -5.75 -3.75 8.29
C THR A 62 -6.43 -4.13 6.99
N SER A 63 -6.18 -5.35 6.52
CA SER A 63 -6.79 -5.89 5.31
C SER A 63 -8.32 -5.80 5.34
N ARG A 64 -8.93 -6.02 6.51
CA ARG A 64 -10.37 -5.87 6.74
C ARG A 64 -10.82 -4.43 6.50
N ARG A 65 -10.16 -3.44 7.11
CA ARG A 65 -10.51 -2.02 6.94
C ARG A 65 -10.37 -1.57 5.49
N VAL A 66 -9.32 -2.05 4.80
CA VAL A 66 -9.12 -1.80 3.36
C VAL A 66 -10.27 -2.38 2.53
N ARG A 67 -10.64 -3.64 2.76
CA ARG A 67 -11.76 -4.28 2.05
C ARG A 67 -13.10 -3.58 2.33
N ASP A 68 -13.36 -3.24 3.58
CA ASP A 68 -14.60 -2.55 3.98
C ASP A 68 -14.71 -1.18 3.27
N ALA A 69 -13.62 -0.40 3.23
CA ALA A 69 -13.59 0.89 2.55
C ALA A 69 -13.72 0.78 1.02
N LEU A 70 -13.09 -0.23 0.40
CA LEU A 70 -13.22 -0.49 -1.04
C LEU A 70 -14.63 -0.99 -1.39
N TRP A 71 -15.27 -1.77 -0.52
CA TRP A 71 -16.63 -2.29 -0.71
C TRP A 71 -17.67 -1.17 -0.69
N GLU A 72 -17.49 -0.15 0.15
CA GLU A 72 -18.34 1.05 0.15
C GLU A 72 -18.22 1.88 -1.16
N GLY A 73 -17.21 1.63 -2.03
CA GLY A 73 -16.96 2.34 -3.29
C GLY A 73 -16.94 1.50 -4.58
N ASN A 74 -17.42 0.25 -4.53
CA ASN A 74 -16.99 -0.91 -5.35
C ASN A 74 -17.12 -0.84 -6.91
N LEU A 75 -17.68 0.20 -7.54
CA LEU A 75 -17.73 0.28 -9.02
C LEU A 75 -17.04 1.50 -9.62
N THR A 76 -16.98 2.61 -8.89
CA THR A 76 -16.46 3.88 -9.43
C THR A 76 -14.94 4.00 -9.25
N MET A 77 -14.39 3.45 -8.17
CA MET A 77 -12.93 3.49 -7.89
C MET A 77 -12.08 2.73 -8.92
N THR A 78 -12.61 1.68 -9.55
CA THR A 78 -11.85 0.87 -10.51
C THR A 78 -11.74 1.52 -11.89
N HIS A 79 -12.40 2.66 -12.10
CA HIS A 79 -12.42 3.37 -13.40
C HIS A 79 -11.95 4.82 -13.27
N GLU A 80 -12.13 5.45 -12.11
CA GLU A 80 -11.68 6.80 -11.87
C GLU A 80 -10.15 6.87 -11.69
N ASN A 81 -9.52 7.91 -12.24
CA ASN A 81 -8.11 8.22 -12.06
C ASN A 81 -7.12 7.06 -12.38
N GLY A 82 -7.51 6.19 -13.32
CA GLY A 82 -6.74 5.02 -13.71
C GLY A 82 -6.68 3.93 -12.63
N ALA A 83 -7.57 3.96 -11.64
CA ALA A 83 -7.64 3.03 -10.51
C ALA A 83 -6.35 2.94 -9.68
N ARG A 84 -5.47 3.94 -9.75
CA ARG A 84 -4.13 3.87 -9.17
C ARG A 84 -4.17 3.74 -7.66
N PHE A 85 -5.02 4.51 -6.97
CA PHE A 85 -5.18 4.39 -5.53
C PHE A 85 -5.84 3.05 -5.13
N ALA A 86 -6.85 2.60 -5.88
CA ALA A 86 -7.50 1.31 -5.64
C ALA A 86 -6.52 0.13 -5.81
N GLN A 87 -5.64 0.19 -6.82
CA GLN A 87 -4.64 -0.84 -7.09
C GLN A 87 -3.59 -0.90 -5.97
N VAL A 88 -3.11 0.25 -5.49
CA VAL A 88 -2.21 0.31 -4.33
C VAL A 88 -2.85 -0.31 -3.09
N LEU A 89 -4.11 0.05 -2.79
CA LEU A 89 -4.84 -0.56 -1.68
C LEU A 89 -5.01 -2.07 -1.84
N ALA A 90 -5.33 -2.55 -3.04
CA ALA A 90 -5.46 -3.98 -3.32
C ALA A 90 -4.14 -4.75 -3.17
N ASP A 91 -3.02 -4.18 -3.62
CA ASP A 91 -1.69 -4.78 -3.50
C ASP A 91 -1.18 -4.80 -2.04
N LEU A 92 -1.70 -3.92 -1.17
CA LEU A 92 -1.41 -3.93 0.26
C LEU A 92 -2.17 -5.02 1.03
N VAL A 93 -3.34 -5.45 0.56
CA VAL A 93 -4.19 -6.43 1.28
C VAL A 93 -3.42 -7.71 1.68
N PRO A 94 -2.65 -8.37 0.78
CA PRO A 94 -1.88 -9.56 1.14
C PRO A 94 -0.79 -9.30 2.19
N LEU A 95 -0.19 -8.11 2.21
CA LEU A 95 0.86 -7.74 3.17
C LEU A 95 0.29 -7.50 4.57
N LEU A 96 -0.94 -6.99 4.64
CA LEU A 96 -1.66 -6.74 5.90
C LEU A 96 -2.24 -8.03 6.51
N ASP A 97 -2.42 -9.08 5.70
CA ASP A 97 -2.89 -10.40 6.15
C ASP A 97 -1.76 -11.31 6.61
N ASP A 98 -0.53 -11.09 6.13
CA ASP A 98 0.61 -11.97 6.40
C ASP A 98 1.72 -11.25 7.19
N PRO A 99 1.94 -11.59 8.48
CA PRO A 99 2.98 -10.97 9.31
C PRO A 99 4.40 -11.26 8.83
N TYR A 100 4.62 -12.26 7.95
CA TYR A 100 5.90 -12.52 7.31
C TYR A 100 6.14 -11.67 6.05
N LEU A 101 5.08 -11.06 5.51
CA LEU A 101 5.13 -10.13 4.37
C LEU A 101 5.03 -8.66 4.81
N THR A 102 4.67 -8.40 6.07
CA THR A 102 4.56 -7.07 6.64
C THR A 102 5.96 -6.44 6.76
N ALA A 103 6.39 -5.78 5.68
CA ALA A 103 7.47 -4.82 5.72
C ALA A 103 6.90 -3.52 6.33
N ILE A 104 7.29 -3.23 7.58
CA ILE A 104 6.73 -2.12 8.38
C ILE A 104 6.88 -0.78 7.65
N ASP A 105 7.98 -0.59 6.95
CA ASP A 105 8.26 0.57 6.10
C ASP A 105 7.22 0.77 4.99
N ILE A 106 6.71 -0.31 4.38
CA ILE A 106 5.68 -0.24 3.32
C ILE A 106 4.32 0.12 3.91
N VAL A 107 3.98 -0.42 5.08
CA VAL A 107 2.70 -0.12 5.75
C VAL A 107 2.67 1.32 6.25
N ASP A 108 3.78 1.82 6.79
CA ASP A 108 3.91 3.23 7.20
C ASP A 108 3.78 4.15 5.98
N ALA A 109 4.50 3.85 4.88
CA ALA A 109 4.40 4.62 3.64
C ALA A 109 2.99 4.57 3.02
N ALA A 110 2.28 3.45 3.13
CA ALA A 110 0.87 3.34 2.74
C ALA A 110 -0.04 4.21 3.63
N GLY A 111 0.23 4.27 4.94
CA GLY A 111 -0.44 5.19 5.85
C GLY A 111 -0.23 6.65 5.46
N GLU A 112 0.98 7.01 5.03
CA GLU A 112 1.29 8.35 4.51
C GLU A 112 0.49 8.68 3.24
N VAL A 113 0.40 7.73 2.29
CA VAL A 113 -0.46 7.90 1.09
C VAL A 113 -1.89 8.18 1.51
N VAL A 114 -2.46 7.35 2.37
CA VAL A 114 -3.85 7.50 2.83
C VAL A 114 -4.04 8.85 3.52
N GLY A 115 -3.13 9.27 4.39
CA GLY A 115 -3.16 10.58 5.05
C GLY A 115 -3.10 11.74 4.06
N ALA A 116 -2.19 11.66 3.08
CA ALA A 116 -2.04 12.66 2.04
C ALA A 116 -3.29 12.78 1.16
N VAL A 117 -3.88 11.65 0.77
CA VAL A 117 -5.11 11.59 -0.04
C VAL A 117 -6.30 12.17 0.72
N ALA A 118 -6.48 11.83 1.99
CA ALA A 118 -7.57 12.39 2.80
C ALA A 118 -7.45 13.90 3.01
N SER A 119 -6.22 14.44 3.04
CA SER A 119 -5.97 15.88 3.27
C SER A 119 -6.23 16.78 2.05
N THR A 120 -6.72 16.21 0.94
CA THR A 120 -6.98 16.96 -0.31
C THR A 120 -8.44 17.34 -0.53
N ALA A 121 -9.34 16.93 0.38
CA ALA A 121 -10.75 17.27 0.36
C ALA A 121 -11.04 18.74 0.74
#